data_AF-A0A382Z683-F1
#
_entry.id   AF-A0A382Z683-F1
#
_cell.length_a   1.000
_cell.length_b   1.000
_cell.length_c   1.000
_cell.angle_alpha   90.00
_cell.angle_beta   90.00
_cell.angle_gamma   90.00
#
_symmetry.space_group_name_H-M   'P 1'
#
loop_
_entity.id
_entity.type
_entity.pdbx_description
1 polymer ?
#
loop_
_entity_poly.entity_id
_entity_poly.type
_entity_poly.pdbx_seq_one_letter_code
_entity_poly.pdbx_strand_id
1 'polypeptide(L)'
;MKKFHIRYSSILVAFLIFNISLNKLQGQWPGAGGKMPAIGVIQGTVLDSISDQPIEYASVSLINIRSGELVTGGLTDKTGRFNIREVPLGQYQVIVEFIGYARKEISPINIFP
;
A
#
# COMPACT_ATOMS: atom_id res chain seq x y z
N MET A 1 21.91 6.55 13.52
CA MET A 1 21.18 6.47 12.23
C MET A 1 19.76 6.95 12.47
N LYS A 2 19.23 7.83 11.61
CA LYS A 2 17.87 8.38 11.73
C LYS A 2 16.82 7.33 11.34
N LYS A 3 15.65 7.33 12.00
CA LYS A 3 14.54 6.39 11.78
C LYS A 3 13.28 7.12 11.26
N PHE A 4 12.32 6.38 10.72
CA PHE A 4 11.02 6.88 10.24
C PHE A 4 9.89 6.50 11.20
N HIS A 5 8.82 7.31 11.29
CA HIS A 5 7.56 6.97 11.97
C HIS A 5 6.33 7.32 11.10
N ILE A 6 5.29 6.48 11.15
CA ILE A 6 4.07 6.60 10.31
C ILE A 6 2.84 6.44 11.21
N ARG A 7 1.85 7.32 11.04
CA ARG A 7 0.60 7.31 11.83
C ARG A 7 -0.58 6.90 10.94
N TYR A 8 -1.28 5.84 11.32
CA TYR A 8 -2.50 5.36 10.67
C TYR A 8 -3.74 5.77 11.48
N SER A 9 -4.79 6.26 10.83
CA SER A 9 -6.07 6.62 11.48
C SER A 9 -7.05 5.45 11.33
N SER A 10 -7.48 4.88 12.45
CA SER A 10 -8.34 3.69 12.49
C SER A 10 -9.80 4.10 12.68
N ILE A 11 -10.65 3.80 11.70
CA ILE A 11 -12.11 3.83 11.87
C ILE A 11 -12.60 2.40 11.65
N LEU A 12 -12.98 1.74 12.75
CA LEU A 12 -13.66 0.45 12.78
C LEU A 12 -15.16 0.69 12.59
N VAL A 13 -15.76 0.15 11.54
CA VAL A 13 -17.23 -0.05 11.47
C VAL A 13 -17.52 -1.48 11.03
N ALA A 14 -18.37 -2.11 11.81
CA ALA A 14 -18.58 -3.54 11.95
C ALA A 14 -19.34 -4.19 10.77
N PHE A 15 -19.06 -5.48 10.61
CA PHE A 15 -19.78 -6.46 9.79
C PHE A 15 -21.29 -6.48 10.09
N LEU A 16 -22.12 -6.43 9.04
CA LEU A 16 -23.46 -7.03 9.06
C LEU A 16 -23.74 -7.77 7.75
N ILE A 17 -24.18 -9.01 7.93
CA ILE A 17 -24.32 -10.09 6.94
C ILE A 17 -25.71 -9.97 6.28
N PHE A 18 -25.81 -10.09 4.95
CA PHE A 18 -27.08 -10.49 4.33
C PHE A 18 -26.85 -11.32 3.06
N ASN A 19 -27.64 -12.39 2.94
CA ASN A 19 -27.42 -13.58 2.13
C ASN A 19 -28.04 -13.52 0.73
N ILE A 20 -27.34 -14.16 -0.22
CA ILE A 20 -27.78 -15.06 -1.32
C ILE A 20 -28.62 -14.50 -2.50
N SER A 21 -28.04 -14.65 -3.70
CA SER A 21 -28.73 -15.23 -4.87
C SER A 21 -27.73 -16.01 -5.74
N LEU A 22 -27.84 -17.34 -5.68
CA LEU A 22 -27.13 -18.32 -6.50
C LEU A 22 -27.73 -18.33 -7.90
N ASN A 23 -27.19 -17.54 -8.83
CA ASN A 23 -27.39 -17.74 -10.26
C ASN A 23 -26.22 -17.15 -11.03
N LYS A 24 -25.20 -17.97 -11.28
CA LYS A 24 -24.31 -17.98 -12.46
C LYS A 24 -23.21 -19.02 -12.24
N LEU A 25 -23.58 -20.29 -12.41
CA LEU A 25 -22.63 -21.36 -12.67
C LEU A 25 -22.11 -21.19 -14.11
N GLN A 26 -21.08 -20.38 -14.26
CA GLN A 26 -20.10 -20.55 -15.33
C GLN A 26 -18.74 -20.17 -14.75
N GLY A 27 -18.11 -21.16 -14.12
CA GLY A 27 -16.73 -21.06 -13.65
C GLY A 27 -15.81 -20.88 -14.86
N GLN A 28 -15.40 -19.64 -15.11
CA GLN A 28 -14.06 -19.39 -15.60
C GLN A 28 -13.20 -19.20 -14.37
N TRP A 29 -12.51 -20.27 -13.98
CA TRP A 29 -11.30 -20.16 -13.18
C TRP A 29 -10.32 -19.40 -14.06
N PRO A 30 -9.94 -18.14 -13.78
CA PRO A 30 -8.82 -17.56 -14.46
C PRO A 30 -7.62 -18.26 -13.84
N GLY A 31 -7.14 -19.31 -14.52
CA GLY A 31 -5.79 -19.76 -14.30
C GLY A 31 -4.86 -18.55 -14.26
N ALA A 32 -3.94 -18.57 -13.30
CA ALA A 32 -2.73 -17.76 -13.22
C ALA A 32 -2.55 -16.76 -14.39
N GLY A 33 -3.02 -15.51 -14.24
CA GLY A 33 -2.80 -14.48 -15.27
C GLY A 33 -3.78 -13.31 -15.31
N GLY A 34 -4.93 -13.39 -14.62
CA GLY A 34 -5.84 -12.25 -14.53
C GLY A 34 -5.25 -11.12 -13.68
N LYS A 35 -4.90 -9.98 -14.30
CA LYS A 35 -4.53 -8.76 -13.57
C LYS A 35 -5.72 -8.34 -12.69
N MET A 36 -5.53 -8.33 -11.37
CA MET A 36 -6.56 -7.87 -10.45
C MET A 36 -6.90 -6.40 -10.75
N PRO A 37 -8.15 -5.96 -10.51
CA PRO A 37 -8.54 -4.58 -10.75
C PRO A 37 -7.61 -3.60 -10.03
N ALA A 38 -7.05 -2.66 -10.77
CA ALA A 38 -6.16 -1.60 -10.29
C ALA A 38 -6.97 -0.43 -9.70
N ILE A 39 -7.69 -0.69 -8.61
CA ILE A 39 -8.59 0.29 -7.96
C ILE A 39 -8.11 0.75 -6.58
N GLY A 40 -7.05 0.12 -6.05
CA GLY A 40 -6.48 0.44 -4.75
C GLY A 40 -5.78 1.78 -4.73
N VAL A 41 -5.78 2.42 -3.56
CA VAL A 41 -5.04 3.66 -3.29
C VAL A 41 -4.28 3.49 -1.99
N ILE A 42 -2.98 3.81 -2.00
CA ILE A 42 -2.14 3.84 -0.81
C ILE A 42 -1.67 5.28 -0.61
N GLN A 43 -1.97 5.83 0.56
CA GLN A 43 -1.58 7.18 0.94
C GLN A 43 -0.98 7.19 2.34
N GLY A 44 -0.09 8.14 2.58
CA GLY A 44 0.54 8.31 3.88
C GLY A 44 1.45 9.52 3.92
N THR A 45 2.10 9.71 5.07
CA THR A 45 3.06 10.79 5.30
C THR A 45 4.34 10.20 5.87
N VAL A 46 5.48 10.65 5.35
CA VAL A 46 6.82 10.26 5.79
C VAL A 46 7.41 11.40 6.62
N LEU A 47 7.71 11.10 7.88
CA LEU A 47 8.27 12.05 8.85
C LEU A 47 9.61 11.53 9.41
N ASP A 48 10.53 12.45 9.71
CA ASP A 48 11.74 12.18 10.50
C ASP A 48 11.34 11.85 11.95
N SER A 49 11.74 10.68 12.46
CA SER A 49 11.35 10.23 13.82
C SER A 49 11.92 11.06 14.97
N ILE A 50 12.93 11.91 14.72
CA ILE A 50 13.59 12.72 15.75
C ILE A 50 13.02 14.12 15.76
N SER A 51 12.82 14.72 14.58
CA SER A 51 12.38 16.12 14.46
C SER A 51 10.89 16.28 14.11
N ASP A 52 10.18 15.19 13.80
CA ASP A 52 8.82 15.19 13.25
C ASP A 52 8.68 16.04 11.97
N GLN A 53 9.79 16.35 11.30
CA GLN A 53 9.77 17.12 10.07
C GLN A 53 9.34 16.25 8.88
N PRO A 54 8.51 16.78 7.97
CA PRO A 54 8.17 16.09 6.74
C PRO A 54 9.39 15.90 5.85
N ILE A 55 9.49 14.71 5.25
CA ILE A 55 10.57 14.38 4.33
C ILE A 55 10.00 14.41 2.92
N GLU A 56 10.38 15.45 2.16
CA GLU A 56 10.10 15.57 0.72
C GLU A 56 11.05 14.69 -0.10
N TYR A 57 10.60 14.24 -1.28
CA TYR A 57 11.37 13.42 -2.22
C TYR A 57 11.83 12.06 -1.67
N ALA A 58 11.20 11.55 -0.60
CA ALA A 58 11.38 10.17 -0.18
C ALA A 58 10.77 9.23 -1.23
N SER A 59 11.53 8.22 -1.63
CA SER A 59 11.07 7.16 -2.51
C SER A 59 10.17 6.22 -1.72
N VAL A 60 8.96 5.99 -2.22
CA VAL A 60 8.02 5.02 -1.69
C VAL A 60 7.79 3.97 -2.77
N SER A 61 8.24 2.76 -2.52
CA SER A 61 8.14 1.61 -3.43
C SER A 61 7.15 0.59 -2.91
N LEU A 62 6.31 0.08 -3.80
CA LEU A 62 5.33 -0.95 -3.48
C LEU A 62 5.72 -2.26 -4.15
N ILE A 63 6.05 -3.26 -3.34
CA ILE A 63 6.51 -4.58 -3.79
C ILE A 63 5.41 -5.61 -3.53
N ASN A 64 5.08 -6.43 -4.52
CA ASN A 64 4.15 -7.54 -4.33
C ASN A 64 4.82 -8.63 -3.48
N ILE A 65 4.22 -9.03 -2.36
CA ILE A 65 4.85 -10.02 -1.46
C ILE A 65 4.94 -11.41 -2.10
N ARG A 66 4.01 -11.75 -2.99
CA ARG A 66 3.98 -13.06 -3.65
C ARG A 66 5.00 -13.18 -4.77
N SER A 67 5.13 -12.16 -5.63
CA SER A 67 6.09 -12.20 -6.74
C SER A 67 7.45 -11.60 -6.40
N GLY A 68 7.55 -10.78 -5.34
CA GLY A 68 8.75 -10.01 -5.01
C GLY A 68 9.02 -8.85 -5.99
N GLU A 69 8.10 -8.58 -6.91
CA GLU A 69 8.29 -7.57 -7.95
C GLU A 69 7.81 -6.19 -7.50
N LEU A 70 8.53 -5.15 -7.95
CA LEU A 70 8.08 -3.77 -7.84
C LEU A 70 6.82 -3.59 -8.71
N VAL A 71 5.71 -3.24 -8.07
CA VAL A 71 4.44 -3.00 -8.77
C VAL A 71 4.33 -1.55 -9.21
N THR A 72 4.62 -0.63 -8.29
CA THR A 72 4.58 0.81 -8.54
C THR A 72 5.31 1.54 -7.41
N GLY A 73 5.42 2.86 -7.51
CA GLY A 73 5.98 3.70 -6.47
C GLY A 73 5.63 5.17 -6.68
N GLY A 74 6.16 6.02 -5.81
CA GLY A 74 6.00 7.45 -5.89
C GLY A 74 6.99 8.19 -5.01
N LEU A 75 7.00 9.50 -5.14
CA LEU A 75 7.77 10.38 -4.26
C LEU A 75 6.84 11.09 -3.29
N THR A 76 7.37 11.41 -2.11
CA THR A 76 6.68 12.32 -1.19
C THR A 76 6.77 13.77 -1.66
N ASP A 77 5.72 14.55 -1.42
CA ASP A 77 5.65 15.98 -1.68
C ASP A 77 6.30 16.82 -0.56
N LYS A 78 6.26 18.16 -0.69
CA LYS A 78 6.77 19.13 0.30
C LYS A 78 6.24 18.94 1.72
N THR A 79 5.07 18.32 1.86
CA THR A 79 4.43 18.02 3.13
C THR A 79 4.74 16.60 3.63
N GLY A 80 5.65 15.89 2.95
CA GLY A 80 6.01 14.51 3.22
C GLY A 80 4.94 13.51 2.80
N ARG A 81 3.89 13.94 2.09
CA ARG A 81 2.74 13.08 1.73
C ARG A 81 3.00 12.36 0.42
N PHE A 82 2.55 11.11 0.34
CA PHE A 82 2.54 10.34 -0.91
C PHE A 82 1.12 9.83 -1.19
N ASN A 83 0.81 9.65 -2.47
CA ASN A 83 -0.45 9.09 -2.95
C ASN A 83 -0.18 8.22 -4.17
N ILE A 84 -0.25 6.90 -3.98
CA ILE A 84 -0.07 5.89 -5.02
C ILE A 84 -1.46 5.36 -5.36
N ARG A 85 -1.92 5.64 -6.58
CA ARG A 85 -3.23 5.25 -7.09
C ARG A 85 -3.09 4.07 -8.04
N GLU A 86 -4.23 3.49 -8.42
CA GLU A 86 -4.29 2.41 -9.41
C GLU A 86 -3.48 1.18 -8.99
N VAL A 87 -3.52 0.88 -7.69
CA VAL A 87 -2.84 -0.30 -7.15
C VAL A 87 -3.75 -1.51 -7.33
N PRO A 88 -3.28 -2.60 -7.94
CA PRO A 88 -4.04 -3.84 -7.98
C PRO A 88 -4.37 -4.34 -6.58
N LEU A 89 -5.50 -5.05 -6.43
CA LEU A 89 -5.80 -5.73 -5.17
C LEU A 89 -4.74 -6.81 -4.89
N GLY A 90 -4.39 -7.05 -3.63
CA GLY A 90 -3.31 -7.98 -3.29
C GLY A 90 -2.60 -7.68 -1.97
N GLN A 91 -1.45 -8.35 -1.77
CA GLN A 91 -0.61 -8.19 -0.58
C GLN A 91 0.73 -7.58 -0.97
N TYR A 92 1.10 -6.52 -0.26
CA TYR A 92 2.22 -5.68 -0.61
C TYR A 92 3.13 -5.36 0.56
N GLN A 93 4.39 -5.14 0.26
CA GLN A 93 5.37 -4.52 1.13
C GLN A 93 5.60 -3.09 0.64
N VAL A 94 5.55 -2.13 1.55
CA VAL A 94 5.94 -0.75 1.28
C VAL A 94 7.37 -0.55 1.76
N ILE A 95 8.23 -0.03 0.89
CA ILE A 95 9.60 0.35 1.23
C ILE A 95 9.73 1.86 1.07
N VAL A 96 10.21 2.53 2.10
CA VAL A 96 10.50 3.97 2.11
C VAL A 96 12.00 4.18 2.21
N GLU A 97 12.55 4.94 1.28
CA GLU A 97 13.99 5.23 1.18
C GLU A 97 14.23 6.72 0.92
N PHE A 98 15.25 7.25 1.59
CA PHE A 98 15.75 8.59 1.35
C PHE A 98 17.25 8.63 1.69
N ILE A 99 18.03 9.40 0.94
CA ILE A 99 19.48 9.45 1.10
C ILE A 99 19.83 9.90 2.52
N GLY A 100 20.69 9.13 3.20
CA GLY A 100 21.10 9.41 4.57
C GLY A 100 20.14 8.91 5.67
N TYR A 101 19.05 8.24 5.30
CA TYR A 101 18.10 7.61 6.24
C TYR A 101 18.17 6.09 6.15
N ALA A 102 17.85 5.42 7.26
CA ALA A 102 17.74 3.97 7.26
C ALA A 102 16.46 3.54 6.55
N ARG A 103 16.56 2.61 5.59
CA ARG A 103 15.39 2.07 4.86
C ARG A 103 14.30 1.63 5.83
N LYS A 104 13.05 1.97 5.52
CA LYS A 104 11.88 1.54 6.32
C LYS A 104 11.02 0.61 5.49
N GLU A 105 10.79 -0.58 6.01
CA GLU A 105 9.90 -1.56 5.41
C GLU A 105 8.63 -1.71 6.25
N ILE A 106 7.50 -1.82 5.57
CA ILE A 106 6.19 -2.04 6.18
C ILE A 106 5.53 -3.18 5.43
N SER A 107 5.28 -4.27 6.13
CA SER A 107 4.70 -5.48 5.55
C SER A 107 3.96 -6.26 6.64
N PRO A 108 2.81 -6.90 6.34
CA PRO A 108 2.08 -6.84 5.06
C PRO A 108 1.08 -5.67 5.02
N ILE A 109 0.90 -5.09 3.83
CA ILE A 109 -0.23 -4.21 3.48
C ILE A 109 -1.17 -4.98 2.57
N ASN A 110 -2.39 -5.23 3.03
CA ASN A 110 -3.39 -5.94 2.25
C ASN A 110 -4.38 -4.94 1.63
N ILE A 111 -4.64 -5.09 0.33
CA ILE A 111 -5.61 -4.30 -0.42
C ILE A 111 -6.69 -5.24 -0.92
N PHE A 112 -7.89 -5.09 -0.37
CA PHE A 112 -9.08 -5.87 -0.68
C PHE A 112 -10.16 -4.93 -1.25
N PRO A 113 -11.12 -5.46 -2.03
CA PRO A 113 -12.23 -4.68 -2.55
C PRO A 113 -13.22 -4.24 -1.47
#